data_AF-A0A9X1NH43-F1
#
_entry.id   AF-A0A9X1NH43-F1
#
_cell.length_a   1.000
_cell.length_b   1.000
_cell.length_c   1.000
_cell.angle_alpha   90.00
_cell.angle_beta   90.00
_cell.angle_gamma   90.00
#
_symmetry.space_group_name_H-M   'P 1'
#
loop_
_entity.id
_entity.type
_entity.pdbx_description
1 polymer ?
#
loop_
_entity_poly.entity_id
_entity_poly.type
_entity_poly.pdbx_seq_one_letter_code
_entity_poly.pdbx_strand_id
1 'polypeptide(L)'
;MGEVQELRDQVEALIRRWHVYEVDRGGRPVIDFDCSPDRAPRRYRPVESRLEVYQELTRLRATAAEIGSGARQIGEVIRAHRAYAGALLGRRDPLYTYLRDTQGCDAEGWPEEHILQVRDLAVKALEGLGVRWGRDLNRDLLALEQPITGEEAAELIPAAARSLEPVVRELVRSTAKYSVRVQPDDVDDFWAYWLDGAGQDVRLRINQRYATFTMVQVRQFALHELLGHALQYASYTQVCAEDPDVPWVRLMSVNLPYQFMLEGLAQALPLFVTPSDAALVARVRLAHYLQLVRGELHLAVNAGVPLIECANHARARVPYWTDATISDTLTERSANPLLRSYLWSYPAGLDWWAALADSADDQARDRVLQAVYRRPLSPVQLERLAGQATSALK
;
A
#
# COMPACT_ATOMS: atom_id res chain seq x y z
N MET A 1 0.95 -15.42 -27.10
CA MET A 1 1.73 -15.42 -25.84
C MET A 1 3.07 -14.72 -26.01
N GLY A 2 3.87 -15.04 -27.05
CA GLY A 2 5.17 -14.40 -27.27
C GLY A 2 5.18 -12.87 -27.25
N GLU A 3 4.24 -12.19 -27.93
CA GLU A 3 4.19 -10.72 -27.96
C GLU A 3 3.90 -10.08 -26.59
N VAL A 4 3.07 -10.73 -25.75
CA VAL A 4 2.76 -10.26 -24.39
C VAL A 4 3.99 -10.41 -23.49
N GLN A 5 4.68 -11.54 -23.61
CA GLN A 5 5.91 -11.83 -22.88
C GLN A 5 7.01 -10.84 -23.25
N GLU A 6 7.20 -10.60 -24.55
CA GLU A 6 8.18 -9.64 -25.07
C GLU A 6 7.87 -8.22 -24.57
N LEU A 7 6.61 -7.78 -24.65
CA LEU A 7 6.21 -6.47 -24.13
C LEU A 7 6.49 -6.35 -22.63
N ARG A 8 6.15 -7.38 -21.83
CA ARG A 8 6.44 -7.41 -20.39
C ARG A 8 7.94 -7.25 -20.15
N ASP A 9 8.77 -8.03 -20.82
CA ASP A 9 10.22 -8.04 -20.62
C ASP A 9 10.85 -6.70 -21.06
N GLN A 10 10.34 -6.06 -22.12
CA GLN A 10 10.74 -4.70 -22.52
C GLN A 10 10.39 -3.66 -21.45
N VAL A 11 9.18 -3.74 -20.87
CA VAL A 11 8.75 -2.84 -19.79
C VAL A 11 9.62 -3.03 -18.54
N GLU A 12 9.87 -4.29 -18.13
CA GLU A 12 10.73 -4.59 -16.99
C GLU A 12 12.15 -4.09 -17.18
N ALA A 13 12.72 -4.29 -18.38
CA ALA A 13 14.05 -3.79 -18.71
C ALA A 13 14.10 -2.25 -18.59
N LEU A 14 13.11 -1.53 -19.11
CA LEU A 14 13.05 -0.08 -19.00
C LEU A 14 12.95 0.39 -17.53
N ILE A 15 12.08 -0.24 -16.73
CA ILE A 15 11.89 0.11 -15.31
C ILE A 15 13.18 -0.13 -14.52
N ARG A 16 13.90 -1.24 -14.75
CA ARG A 16 15.18 -1.51 -14.09
C ARG A 16 16.25 -0.48 -14.47
N ARG A 17 16.35 -0.09 -15.75
CA ARG A 17 17.25 0.98 -16.20
C ARG A 17 16.89 2.33 -15.57
N TRP A 18 15.60 2.62 -15.42
CA TRP A 18 15.11 3.82 -14.74
C TRP A 18 15.40 3.81 -13.23
N HIS A 19 15.19 2.68 -12.56
CA HIS A 19 15.54 2.51 -11.14
C HIS A 19 17.03 2.82 -10.90
N VAL A 20 17.93 2.26 -11.72
CA VAL A 20 19.38 2.57 -11.64
C VAL A 20 19.64 4.06 -11.85
N TYR A 21 18.99 4.70 -12.83
CA TYR A 21 19.13 6.14 -13.09
C TYR A 21 18.76 7.01 -11.87
N GLU A 22 17.66 6.69 -11.18
CA GLU A 22 17.23 7.44 -10.00
C GLU A 22 18.17 7.20 -8.82
N VAL A 23 18.48 5.94 -8.50
CA VAL A 23 19.34 5.58 -7.36
C VAL A 23 20.76 6.15 -7.51
N ASP A 24 21.37 6.04 -8.69
CA ASP A 24 22.72 6.58 -8.96
C ASP A 24 22.82 8.11 -8.78
N ARG A 25 21.68 8.81 -8.78
CA ARG A 25 21.57 10.27 -8.59
C ARG A 25 21.08 10.68 -7.20
N GLY A 26 20.93 9.73 -6.27
CA GLY A 26 20.34 9.97 -4.95
C GLY A 26 18.84 10.25 -5.00
N GLY A 27 18.18 9.89 -6.11
CA GLY A 27 16.73 9.90 -6.24
C GLY A 27 16.07 8.73 -5.52
N ARG A 28 14.74 8.73 -5.47
CA ARG A 28 13.97 7.63 -4.89
C ARG A 28 13.99 6.41 -5.82
N PRO A 29 14.12 5.19 -5.29
CA PRO A 29 14.03 3.97 -6.10
C PRO A 29 12.66 3.88 -6.79
N VAL A 30 12.67 3.40 -8.03
CA VAL A 30 11.43 3.18 -8.80
C VAL A 30 10.80 1.84 -8.41
N ILE A 31 11.61 0.77 -8.48
CA ILE A 31 11.25 -0.56 -7.99
C ILE A 31 11.27 -0.57 -6.48
N ASP A 32 10.15 -0.97 -5.90
CA ASP A 32 9.95 -1.21 -4.47
C ASP A 32 10.26 -2.68 -4.12
N PHE A 33 9.73 -3.60 -4.92
CA PHE A 33 10.01 -5.04 -4.79
C PHE A 33 10.18 -5.71 -6.16
N ASP A 34 11.11 -6.65 -6.24
CA ASP A 34 11.36 -7.44 -7.45
C ASP A 34 10.96 -8.91 -7.21
N CYS A 35 9.91 -9.38 -7.90
CA CYS A 35 9.41 -10.75 -7.78
C CYS A 35 10.16 -11.74 -8.71
N SER A 36 11.16 -11.30 -9.47
CA SER A 36 11.96 -12.17 -10.33
C SER A 36 13.43 -11.74 -10.41
N PRO A 37 14.13 -11.66 -9.26
CA PRO A 37 15.51 -11.15 -9.22
C PRO A 37 16.50 -12.02 -9.99
N ASP A 38 16.34 -13.35 -9.98
CA ASP A 38 17.28 -14.29 -10.61
C ASP A 38 17.30 -14.22 -12.13
N ARG A 39 16.27 -13.63 -12.74
CA ARG A 39 16.15 -13.48 -14.20
C ARG A 39 16.70 -12.16 -14.70
N ALA A 40 17.02 -11.25 -13.80
CA ALA A 40 17.59 -9.97 -14.16
C ALA A 40 19.09 -10.12 -14.50
N PRO A 41 19.58 -9.47 -15.57
CA PRO A 41 20.99 -9.15 -15.70
C PRO A 41 21.54 -8.55 -14.41
N ARG A 42 22.76 -8.94 -14.03
CA ARG A 42 23.42 -8.46 -12.80
C ARG A 42 23.52 -6.94 -12.71
N ARG A 43 23.56 -6.24 -13.85
CA ARG A 43 23.52 -4.78 -13.90
C ARG A 43 22.90 -4.30 -15.21
N TYR A 44 22.06 -3.29 -15.10
CA TYR A 44 21.53 -2.54 -16.24
C TYR A 44 22.31 -1.24 -16.44
N ARG A 45 22.48 -0.83 -17.70
CA ARG A 45 22.92 0.53 -18.00
C ARG A 45 21.76 1.50 -17.74
N PRO A 46 21.95 2.58 -16.95
CA PRO A 46 20.87 3.52 -16.70
C PRO A 46 20.35 4.13 -18.01
N VAL A 47 19.09 4.56 -18.00
CA VAL A 47 18.59 5.51 -19.00
C VAL A 47 19.39 6.81 -18.95
N GLU A 48 19.36 7.60 -20.01
CA GLU A 48 20.05 8.88 -20.09
C GLU A 48 19.27 9.99 -19.35
N SER A 49 17.93 9.90 -19.35
CA SER A 49 17.07 10.87 -18.69
C SER A 49 15.67 10.34 -18.38
N ARG A 50 14.92 11.06 -17.54
CA ARG A 50 13.47 10.83 -17.33
C ARG A 50 12.65 11.05 -18.61
N LEU A 51 13.14 11.87 -19.55
CA LEU A 51 12.48 12.10 -20.84
C LEU A 51 12.53 10.85 -21.72
N GLU A 52 13.67 10.14 -21.75
CA GLU A 52 13.79 8.84 -22.44
C GLU A 52 12.76 7.85 -21.90
N VAL A 53 12.63 7.74 -20.57
CA VAL A 53 11.64 6.87 -19.92
C VAL A 53 10.23 7.21 -20.37
N TYR A 54 9.87 8.49 -20.36
CA TYR A 54 8.53 8.94 -20.77
C TYR A 54 8.23 8.62 -22.24
N GLN A 55 9.21 8.80 -23.13
CA GLN A 55 9.09 8.51 -24.56
C GLN A 55 8.95 7.00 -24.81
N GLU A 56 9.80 6.18 -24.20
CA GLU A 56 9.72 4.73 -24.33
C GLU A 56 8.43 4.15 -23.75
N LEU A 57 7.97 4.61 -22.59
CA LEU A 57 6.66 4.21 -22.06
C LEU A 57 5.50 4.63 -22.98
N THR A 58 5.63 5.76 -23.68
CA THR A 58 4.63 6.18 -24.66
C THR A 58 4.59 5.23 -25.86
N ARG A 59 5.76 4.80 -26.37
CA ARG A 59 5.86 3.80 -27.44
C ARG A 59 5.31 2.44 -27.01
N LEU A 60 5.75 1.94 -25.86
CA LEU A 60 5.30 0.66 -25.30
C LEU A 60 3.79 0.64 -25.04
N ARG A 61 3.20 1.78 -24.68
CA ARG A 61 1.74 1.91 -24.55
C ARG A 61 1.00 1.70 -25.87
N ALA A 62 1.55 2.19 -26.98
CA ALA A 62 0.98 1.97 -28.31
C ALA A 62 1.03 0.48 -28.67
N THR A 63 2.17 -0.18 -28.43
CA THR A 63 2.31 -1.64 -28.62
C THR A 63 1.33 -2.44 -27.76
N ALA A 64 1.13 -2.06 -26.49
CA ALA A 64 0.14 -2.71 -25.63
C ALA A 64 -1.29 -2.59 -26.18
N ALA A 65 -1.62 -1.45 -26.80
CA ALA A 65 -2.93 -1.23 -27.43
C ALA A 65 -3.11 -2.08 -28.69
N GLU A 66 -2.05 -2.26 -29.49
CA GLU A 66 -2.05 -3.13 -30.68
C GLU A 66 -2.27 -4.60 -30.32
N ILE A 67 -1.61 -5.09 -29.25
CA ILE A 67 -1.81 -6.46 -28.73
C ILE A 67 -3.21 -6.65 -28.15
N GLY A 68 -3.84 -5.57 -27.65
CA GLY A 68 -5.21 -5.57 -27.19
C GLY A 68 -5.40 -6.23 -25.81
N SER A 69 -6.48 -7.01 -25.65
CA SER A 69 -6.90 -7.49 -24.32
C SER A 69 -5.87 -8.39 -23.63
N GLY A 70 -5.00 -9.06 -24.40
CA GLY A 70 -3.92 -9.90 -23.85
C GLY A 70 -2.85 -9.12 -23.09
N ALA A 71 -2.66 -7.83 -23.39
CA ALA A 71 -1.68 -6.95 -22.76
C ALA A 71 -2.31 -5.93 -21.79
N ARG A 72 -3.60 -6.06 -21.45
CA ARG A 72 -4.34 -5.07 -20.66
C ARG A 72 -3.65 -4.72 -19.35
N GLN A 73 -3.24 -5.71 -18.57
CA GLN A 73 -2.61 -5.49 -17.26
C GLN A 73 -1.24 -4.82 -17.38
N ILE A 74 -0.44 -5.19 -18.38
CA ILE A 74 0.83 -4.52 -18.68
C ILE A 74 0.58 -3.07 -19.11
N GLY A 75 -0.46 -2.82 -19.91
CA GLY A 75 -0.88 -1.48 -20.29
C GLY A 75 -1.26 -0.58 -19.10
N GLU A 76 -1.87 -1.14 -18.06
CA GLU A 76 -2.17 -0.43 -16.81
C GLU A 76 -0.88 0.00 -16.09
N VAL A 77 0.11 -0.89 -16.01
CA VAL A 77 1.45 -0.60 -15.45
C VAL A 77 2.18 0.49 -16.26
N ILE A 78 2.19 0.39 -17.58
CA ILE A 78 2.81 1.40 -18.47
C ILE A 78 2.16 2.77 -18.26
N ARG A 79 0.82 2.81 -18.19
CA ARG A 79 0.07 4.06 -17.95
C ARG A 79 0.48 4.70 -16.63
N ALA A 80 0.56 3.91 -15.56
CA ALA A 80 0.94 4.37 -14.23
C ALA A 80 2.35 4.96 -14.19
N HIS A 81 3.34 4.22 -14.70
CA HIS A 81 4.71 4.73 -14.79
C HIS A 81 4.83 5.96 -15.67
N ARG A 82 4.09 6.03 -16.78
CA ARG A 82 4.12 7.18 -17.68
C ARG A 82 3.56 8.44 -17.02
N ALA A 83 2.47 8.31 -16.27
CA ALA A 83 1.90 9.42 -15.51
C ALA A 83 2.90 9.91 -14.44
N TYR A 84 3.52 8.99 -13.70
CA TYR A 84 4.53 9.33 -12.70
C TYR A 84 5.78 9.98 -13.33
N ALA A 85 6.33 9.41 -14.41
CA ALA A 85 7.45 10.00 -15.14
C ALA A 85 7.13 11.39 -15.68
N GLY A 86 5.92 11.59 -16.21
CA GLY A 86 5.44 12.91 -16.62
C GLY A 86 5.41 13.90 -15.45
N ALA A 87 4.96 13.48 -14.28
CA ALA A 87 4.93 14.32 -13.10
C ALA A 87 6.33 14.69 -12.59
N LEU A 88 7.30 13.77 -12.67
CA LEU A 88 8.71 14.06 -12.38
C LEU A 88 9.37 15.01 -13.40
N LEU A 89 8.80 15.14 -14.60
CA LEU A 89 9.18 16.14 -15.61
C LEU A 89 8.44 17.48 -15.43
N GLY A 90 7.63 17.63 -14.37
CA GLY A 90 6.93 18.86 -14.03
C GLY A 90 5.48 18.94 -14.51
N ARG A 91 4.93 17.89 -15.14
CA ARG A 91 3.50 17.84 -15.48
C ARG A 91 2.67 17.74 -14.21
N ARG A 92 1.69 18.64 -14.05
CA ARG A 92 0.80 18.64 -12.88
C ARG A 92 -0.64 18.39 -13.29
N ASP A 93 -0.97 17.11 -13.46
CA ASP A 93 -2.35 16.73 -13.76
C ASP A 93 -3.29 16.99 -12.58
N PRO A 94 -4.59 17.28 -12.85
CA PRO A 94 -5.62 17.22 -11.83
C PRO A 94 -5.54 15.91 -11.06
N LEU A 95 -5.73 15.97 -9.74
CA LEU A 95 -5.53 14.82 -8.86
C LEU A 95 -6.31 13.59 -9.32
N TYR A 96 -7.57 13.77 -9.69
CA TYR A 96 -8.43 12.70 -10.21
C TYR A 96 -7.83 11.95 -11.40
N THR A 97 -7.35 12.69 -12.41
CA THR A 97 -6.69 12.09 -13.58
C THR A 97 -5.39 11.37 -13.18
N TYR A 98 -4.63 11.97 -12.28
CA TYR A 98 -3.37 11.41 -11.82
C TYR A 98 -3.56 10.10 -11.04
N LEU A 99 -4.54 10.05 -10.14
CA LEU A 99 -4.89 8.87 -9.36
C LEU A 99 -5.49 7.77 -10.24
N ARG A 100 -6.36 8.09 -11.19
CA ARG A 100 -6.84 7.11 -12.16
C ARG A 100 -5.73 6.48 -12.99
N ASP A 101 -4.78 7.29 -13.44
CA ASP A 101 -3.69 6.80 -14.27
C ASP A 101 -2.67 5.99 -13.46
N THR A 102 -2.43 6.34 -12.20
CA THR A 102 -1.42 5.69 -11.33
C THR A 102 -1.98 4.58 -10.45
N GLN A 103 -3.07 4.84 -9.73
CA GLN A 103 -3.69 3.95 -8.76
C GLN A 103 -4.87 3.15 -9.34
N GLY A 104 -5.41 3.54 -10.49
CA GLY A 104 -6.47 2.78 -11.17
C GLY A 104 -7.83 2.82 -10.47
N CYS A 105 -7.99 3.68 -9.46
CA CYS A 105 -9.25 4.01 -8.80
C CYS A 105 -9.61 5.48 -9.04
N ASP A 106 -10.84 5.84 -8.71
CA ASP A 106 -11.29 7.21 -8.75
C ASP A 106 -10.80 7.98 -7.49
N ALA A 107 -11.18 9.25 -7.42
CA ALA A 107 -10.82 10.15 -6.32
C ALA A 107 -12.03 11.01 -5.92
N GLU A 108 -13.18 10.37 -5.80
CA GLU A 108 -14.44 11.06 -5.50
C GLU A 108 -14.63 11.30 -4.00
N GLY A 109 -13.86 10.59 -3.18
CA GLY A 109 -13.99 10.63 -1.73
C GLY A 109 -15.26 9.93 -1.26
N TRP A 110 -15.64 10.24 -0.02
CA TRP A 110 -16.75 9.60 0.66
C TRP A 110 -17.80 10.62 1.08
N PRO A 111 -19.10 10.27 1.03
CA PRO A 111 -20.13 11.06 1.67
C PRO A 111 -19.84 11.24 3.16
N GLU A 112 -20.18 12.39 3.72
CA GLU A 112 -19.97 12.68 5.13
C GLU A 112 -20.61 11.63 6.05
N GLU A 113 -21.80 11.14 5.69
CA GLU A 113 -22.51 10.09 6.43
C GLU A 113 -21.67 8.81 6.57
N HIS A 114 -20.95 8.40 5.52
CA HIS A 114 -20.08 7.22 5.56
C HIS A 114 -18.90 7.43 6.52
N ILE A 115 -18.26 8.60 6.44
CA ILE A 115 -17.13 8.95 7.33
C ILE A 115 -17.57 8.95 8.80
N LEU A 116 -18.77 9.48 9.08
CA LEU A 116 -19.36 9.47 10.42
C LEU A 116 -19.71 8.05 10.88
N GLN A 117 -20.24 7.19 10.01
CA GLN A 117 -20.49 5.79 10.34
C GLN A 117 -19.20 5.04 10.71
N VAL A 118 -18.14 5.22 9.92
CA VAL A 118 -16.82 4.62 10.20
C VAL A 118 -16.24 5.18 11.50
N ARG A 119 -16.43 6.46 11.79
CA ARG A 119 -16.08 7.07 13.08
C ARG A 119 -16.79 6.38 14.23
N ASP A 120 -18.10 6.17 14.12
CA ASP A 120 -18.90 5.58 15.19
C ASP A 120 -18.49 4.12 15.46
N LEU A 121 -18.12 3.36 14.42
CA LEU A 121 -17.52 2.04 14.58
C LEU A 121 -16.19 2.09 15.34
N ALA A 122 -15.31 3.04 15.01
CA ALA A 122 -14.05 3.23 15.72
C ALA A 122 -14.27 3.62 17.18
N VAL A 123 -15.18 4.57 17.44
CA VAL A 123 -15.54 5.01 18.81
C VAL A 123 -16.07 3.82 19.61
N LYS A 124 -17.03 3.06 19.07
CA LYS A 124 -17.59 1.89 19.73
C LYS A 124 -16.54 0.84 20.07
N ALA A 125 -15.59 0.59 19.15
CA ALA A 125 -14.50 -0.37 19.39
C ALA A 125 -13.56 0.11 20.50
N LEU A 126 -13.24 1.41 20.55
CA LEU A 126 -12.40 2.00 21.60
C LEU A 126 -13.11 2.02 22.96
N GLU A 127 -14.41 2.34 23.00
CA GLU A 127 -15.21 2.32 24.23
C GLU A 127 -15.29 0.92 24.83
N GLY A 128 -15.35 -0.12 23.99
CA GLY A 128 -15.26 -1.52 24.44
C GLY A 128 -13.95 -1.85 25.18
N LEU A 129 -12.91 -1.04 25.00
CA LEU A 129 -11.62 -1.14 25.69
C LEU A 129 -11.47 -0.12 26.83
N GLY A 130 -12.50 0.69 27.09
CA GLY A 130 -12.44 1.78 28.07
C GLY A 130 -11.69 3.02 27.62
N VAL A 131 -11.33 3.14 26.33
CA VAL A 131 -10.66 4.31 25.76
C VAL A 131 -11.70 5.30 25.23
N ARG A 132 -11.67 6.55 25.71
CA ARG A 132 -12.63 7.57 25.30
C ARG A 132 -12.16 8.33 24.06
N TRP A 133 -13.11 8.71 23.20
CA TRP A 133 -12.85 9.63 22.11
C TRP A 133 -12.59 11.05 22.61
N GLY A 134 -11.39 11.57 22.39
CA GLY A 134 -11.04 12.93 22.83
C GLY A 134 -9.56 13.24 22.69
N ARG A 135 -9.14 14.40 23.23
CA ARG A 135 -7.74 14.88 23.18
C ARG A 135 -6.73 13.91 23.78
N ASP A 136 -7.19 13.10 24.74
CA ASP A 136 -6.36 12.15 25.48
C ASP A 136 -6.29 10.75 24.83
N LEU A 137 -7.03 10.50 23.74
CA LEU A 137 -7.17 9.18 23.13
C LEU A 137 -5.83 8.50 22.87
N ASN A 138 -4.87 9.20 22.27
CA ASN A 138 -3.55 8.63 21.96
C ASN A 138 -2.81 8.19 23.23
N ARG A 139 -2.86 9.01 24.29
CA ARG A 139 -2.20 8.69 25.58
C ARG A 139 -2.86 7.47 26.21
N ASP A 140 -4.18 7.46 26.28
CA ASP A 140 -4.94 6.40 26.94
C ASP A 140 -4.80 5.07 26.19
N LEU A 141 -4.80 5.11 24.85
CA LEU A 141 -4.58 3.94 24.01
C LEU A 141 -3.14 3.41 24.13
N LEU A 142 -2.12 4.29 24.11
CA LEU A 142 -0.73 3.87 24.31
C LEU A 142 -0.53 3.20 25.68
N ALA A 143 -1.13 3.75 26.74
CA ALA A 143 -1.06 3.18 28.09
C ALA A 143 -1.73 1.80 28.16
N LEU A 144 -2.89 1.63 27.54
CA LEU A 144 -3.61 0.35 27.48
C LEU A 144 -2.79 -0.74 26.77
N GLU A 145 -2.15 -0.39 25.67
CA GLU A 145 -1.52 -1.37 24.78
C GLU A 145 -0.10 -1.77 25.19
N GLN A 146 0.42 -1.18 26.26
CA GLN A 146 1.74 -1.46 26.82
C GLN A 146 2.87 -1.07 25.84
N PRO A 147 3.44 0.14 25.97
CA PRO A 147 4.53 0.59 25.12
C PRO A 147 5.77 -0.28 25.28
N ILE A 148 6.48 -0.49 24.18
CA ILE A 148 7.76 -1.20 24.11
C ILE A 148 8.76 -0.41 23.28
N THR A 149 10.03 -0.75 23.43
CA THR A 149 11.14 -0.19 22.65
C THR A 149 11.18 -0.75 21.22
N GLY A 150 11.88 -0.06 20.32
CA GLY A 150 12.14 -0.57 18.97
C GLY A 150 13.00 -1.85 18.96
N GLU A 151 13.87 -2.02 19.96
CA GLU A 151 14.69 -3.22 20.15
C GLU A 151 13.82 -4.44 20.50
N GLU A 152 12.91 -4.29 21.46
CA GLU A 152 11.92 -5.33 21.78
C GLU A 152 11.02 -5.64 20.57
N ALA A 153 10.59 -4.61 19.83
CA ALA A 153 9.77 -4.80 18.64
C ALA A 153 10.48 -5.63 17.55
N ALA A 154 11.79 -5.47 17.38
CA ALA A 154 12.57 -6.22 16.40
C ALA A 154 12.57 -7.74 16.67
N GLU A 155 12.45 -8.15 17.93
CA GLU A 155 12.33 -9.56 18.32
C GLU A 155 10.85 -10.04 18.31
N LEU A 156 9.95 -9.20 18.80
CA LEU A 156 8.55 -9.55 19.03
C LEU A 156 7.73 -9.60 17.73
N ILE A 157 8.03 -8.75 16.74
CA ILE A 157 7.31 -8.76 15.44
C ILE A 157 7.48 -10.10 14.71
N PRO A 158 8.70 -10.64 14.50
CA PRO A 158 8.87 -11.97 13.94
C PRO A 158 8.22 -13.08 14.76
N ALA A 159 8.20 -12.96 16.09
CA ALA A 159 7.56 -13.95 16.95
C ALA A 159 6.04 -13.95 16.77
N ALA A 160 5.42 -12.77 16.73
CA ALA A 160 3.99 -12.63 16.44
C ALA A 160 3.64 -13.14 15.03
N ALA A 161 4.48 -12.85 14.03
CA ALA A 161 4.29 -13.36 12.68
C ALA A 161 4.30 -14.90 12.65
N ARG A 162 5.30 -15.55 13.28
CA ARG A 162 5.34 -17.03 13.38
C ARG A 162 4.08 -17.62 14.01
N SER A 163 3.48 -16.93 14.99
CA SER A 163 2.25 -17.40 15.64
C SER A 163 1.01 -17.25 14.75
N LEU A 164 0.95 -16.21 13.91
CA LEU A 164 -0.21 -15.89 13.08
C LEU A 164 -0.11 -16.48 11.67
N GLU A 165 1.11 -16.80 11.21
CA GLU A 165 1.40 -17.29 9.87
C GLU A 165 0.59 -18.53 9.46
N PRO A 166 0.37 -19.55 10.32
CA PRO A 166 -0.44 -20.70 9.94
C PRO A 166 -1.87 -20.31 9.53
N VAL A 167 -2.48 -19.37 10.26
CA VAL A 167 -3.84 -18.88 10.00
C VAL A 167 -3.88 -18.11 8.67
N VAL A 168 -2.91 -17.22 8.44
CA VAL A 168 -2.82 -16.45 7.19
C VAL A 168 -2.61 -17.38 5.99
N ARG A 169 -1.69 -18.34 6.09
CA ARG A 169 -1.41 -19.30 5.02
C ARG A 169 -2.62 -20.16 4.68
N GLU A 170 -3.37 -20.59 5.68
CA GLU A 170 -4.61 -21.33 5.47
C GLU A 170 -5.64 -20.49 4.72
N LEU A 171 -5.81 -19.23 5.14
CA LEU A 171 -6.75 -18.28 4.54
C LEU A 171 -6.42 -17.99 3.07
N VAL A 172 -5.16 -17.68 2.76
CA VAL A 172 -4.72 -17.23 1.43
C VAL A 172 -4.23 -18.37 0.54
N ARG A 173 -4.16 -19.60 1.09
CA ARG A 173 -3.69 -20.83 0.44
C ARG A 173 -2.29 -20.69 -0.16
N SER A 174 -1.38 -20.01 0.55
CA SER A 174 0.01 -19.85 0.12
C SER A 174 0.97 -20.82 0.80
N THR A 175 1.76 -21.51 -0.02
CA THR A 175 2.88 -22.37 0.40
C THR A 175 4.24 -21.68 0.27
N ALA A 176 4.25 -20.39 -0.08
CA ALA A 176 5.46 -19.66 -0.40
C ALA A 176 6.45 -19.59 0.76
N LYS A 177 7.69 -19.96 0.48
CA LYS A 177 8.79 -19.80 1.42
C LYS A 177 9.32 -18.37 1.33
N TYR A 178 9.66 -17.81 2.47
CA TYR A 178 10.29 -16.51 2.57
C TYR A 178 11.24 -16.48 3.77
N SER A 179 12.29 -15.69 3.65
CA SER A 179 13.20 -15.35 4.73
C SER A 179 12.99 -13.88 5.08
N VAL A 180 13.01 -13.58 6.39
CA VAL A 180 12.92 -12.20 6.87
C VAL A 180 14.14 -11.90 7.71
N ARG A 181 14.87 -10.85 7.32
CA ARG A 181 15.87 -10.22 8.18
C ARG A 181 15.30 -8.94 8.77
N VAL A 182 15.24 -8.84 10.09
CA VAL A 182 14.93 -7.57 10.75
C VAL A 182 16.23 -6.81 10.95
N GLN A 183 16.28 -5.58 10.46
CA GLN A 183 17.43 -4.69 10.57
C GLN A 183 16.99 -3.42 11.30
N PRO A 184 17.52 -3.16 12.50
CA PRO A 184 17.44 -1.84 13.10
C PRO A 184 18.26 -0.87 12.25
N ASP A 185 17.71 0.30 11.99
CA ASP A 185 18.38 1.39 11.28
C ASP A 185 18.20 2.71 12.04
N ASP A 186 19.18 3.58 11.89
CA ASP A 186 19.12 4.97 12.34
C ASP A 186 19.33 5.85 11.12
N VAL A 187 18.22 6.20 10.46
CA VAL A 187 18.23 7.04 9.27
C VAL A 187 17.28 8.21 9.44
N ASP A 188 17.66 9.35 8.86
CA ASP A 188 16.80 10.54 8.77
C ASP A 188 15.79 10.38 7.62
N ASP A 189 14.96 9.35 7.73
CA ASP A 189 13.84 9.08 6.83
C ASP A 189 12.53 9.15 7.63
N PHE A 190 11.45 9.59 6.98
CA PHE A 190 10.17 9.84 7.65
C PHE A 190 9.44 8.56 8.05
N TRP A 191 9.79 7.44 7.41
CA TRP A 191 9.21 6.14 7.73
C TRP A 191 9.79 5.59 9.03
N ALA A 192 8.91 5.20 9.95
CA ALA A 192 9.29 4.47 11.16
C ALA A 192 9.77 3.04 10.83
N TYR A 193 9.42 2.52 9.66
CA TYR A 193 9.74 1.16 9.19
C TYR A 193 9.34 1.02 7.72
N TRP A 194 9.95 0.06 7.02
CA TRP A 194 9.54 -0.36 5.68
C TRP A 194 10.17 -1.72 5.34
N LEU A 195 9.59 -2.39 4.35
CA LEU A 195 10.19 -3.56 3.74
C LEU A 195 11.00 -3.17 2.50
N ASP A 196 12.15 -3.82 2.34
CA ASP A 196 12.82 -3.92 1.06
C ASP A 196 13.33 -5.34 0.84
N GLY A 197 13.92 -5.60 -0.32
CA GLY A 197 14.43 -6.92 -0.69
C GLY A 197 13.96 -7.35 -2.07
N ALA A 198 14.10 -8.64 -2.35
CA ALA A 198 13.69 -9.22 -3.62
C ALA A 198 13.44 -10.72 -3.48
N GLY A 199 12.53 -11.23 -4.30
CA GLY A 199 12.24 -12.64 -4.37
C GLY A 199 11.67 -13.21 -3.07
N GLN A 200 12.37 -14.19 -2.50
CA GLN A 200 12.01 -14.81 -1.22
C GLN A 200 12.75 -14.19 -0.03
N ASP A 201 13.70 -13.28 -0.28
CA ASP A 201 14.54 -12.67 0.75
C ASP A 201 14.06 -11.25 1.03
N VAL A 202 13.37 -11.10 2.15
CA VAL A 202 12.76 -9.84 2.59
C VAL A 202 13.54 -9.28 3.76
N ARG A 203 13.68 -7.96 3.81
CA ARG A 203 14.28 -7.25 4.94
C ARG A 203 13.28 -6.23 5.48
N LEU A 204 12.99 -6.34 6.78
CA LEU A 204 12.24 -5.35 7.53
C LEU A 204 13.23 -4.37 8.18
N ARG A 205 13.15 -3.10 7.80
CA ARG A 205 13.94 -2.03 8.40
C ARG A 205 13.11 -1.32 9.45
N ILE A 206 13.66 -1.11 10.65
CA ILE A 206 12.99 -0.41 11.75
C ILE A 206 13.81 0.83 12.07
N ASN A 207 13.24 2.02 11.86
CA ASN A 207 13.90 3.29 12.15
C ASN A 207 13.82 3.61 13.64
N GLN A 208 14.93 3.37 14.35
CA GLN A 208 15.02 3.55 15.80
C GLN A 208 14.79 5.00 16.26
N ARG A 209 14.95 5.99 15.35
CA ARG A 209 14.78 7.41 15.68
C ARG A 209 13.34 7.83 15.92
N TYR A 210 12.38 7.13 15.31
CA TYR A 210 10.96 7.49 15.33
C TYR A 210 10.03 6.35 15.74
N ALA A 211 10.51 5.11 15.76
CA ALA A 211 9.65 3.96 15.98
C ALA A 211 9.32 3.77 17.48
N THR A 212 8.08 4.11 17.83
CA THR A 212 7.46 3.72 19.10
C THR A 212 6.42 2.62 18.83
N PHE A 213 6.50 1.52 19.58
CA PHE A 213 5.58 0.40 19.43
C PHE A 213 4.83 0.11 20.73
N THR A 214 3.76 -0.65 20.61
CA THR A 214 3.02 -1.30 21.70
C THR A 214 2.89 -2.78 21.42
N MET A 215 2.48 -3.57 22.41
CA MET A 215 2.24 -5.02 22.21
C MET A 215 1.13 -5.31 21.19
N VAL A 216 0.14 -4.44 21.08
CA VAL A 216 -0.92 -4.56 20.04
C VAL A 216 -0.35 -4.21 18.67
N GLN A 217 0.46 -3.15 18.59
CA GLN A 217 1.15 -2.80 17.35
C GLN A 217 2.04 -3.94 16.89
N VAL A 218 2.82 -4.61 17.74
CA VAL A 218 3.61 -5.80 17.34
C VAL A 218 2.81 -6.80 16.50
N ARG A 219 1.58 -7.12 16.91
CA ARG A 219 0.69 -8.03 16.16
C ARG A 219 0.18 -7.39 14.88
N GLN A 220 -0.20 -6.11 14.93
CA GLN A 220 -0.61 -5.34 13.76
C GLN A 220 0.49 -5.32 12.69
N PHE A 221 1.74 -5.11 13.11
CA PHE A 221 2.94 -5.04 12.27
C PHE A 221 3.32 -6.40 11.69
N ALA A 222 3.25 -7.45 12.50
CA ALA A 222 3.44 -8.81 12.02
C ALA A 222 2.45 -9.14 10.89
N LEU A 223 1.19 -8.74 11.04
CA LEU A 223 0.17 -8.92 10.01
C LEU A 223 0.39 -8.00 8.81
N HIS A 224 0.71 -6.73 9.02
CA HIS A 224 0.86 -5.76 7.93
C HIS A 224 2.12 -6.03 7.10
N GLU A 225 3.30 -6.00 7.73
CA GLU A 225 4.58 -6.10 7.03
C GLU A 225 4.87 -7.55 6.63
N LEU A 226 4.97 -8.45 7.60
CA LEU A 226 5.50 -9.79 7.31
C LEU A 226 4.48 -10.67 6.60
N LEU A 227 3.24 -10.71 7.11
CA LEU A 227 2.23 -11.59 6.54
C LEU A 227 1.47 -10.93 5.40
N GLY A 228 1.29 -9.61 5.43
CA GLY A 228 0.58 -8.83 4.41
C GLY A 228 1.43 -8.53 3.19
N HIS A 229 2.69 -8.11 3.38
CA HIS A 229 3.59 -7.78 2.26
C HIS A 229 4.63 -8.86 1.99
N ALA A 230 5.44 -9.27 2.97
CA ALA A 230 6.57 -10.18 2.73
C ALA A 230 6.10 -11.56 2.21
N LEU A 231 5.11 -12.17 2.85
CA LEU A 231 4.50 -13.42 2.38
C LEU A 231 3.81 -13.24 1.02
N GLN A 232 3.17 -12.10 0.78
CA GLN A 232 2.48 -11.83 -0.48
C GLN A 232 3.46 -11.70 -1.65
N TYR A 233 4.54 -10.93 -1.46
CA TYR A 233 5.62 -10.81 -2.43
C TYR A 233 6.39 -12.11 -2.67
N ALA A 234 6.61 -12.90 -1.62
CA ALA A 234 7.20 -14.23 -1.77
C ALA A 234 6.26 -15.18 -2.55
N SER A 235 4.95 -15.04 -2.36
CA SER A 235 3.95 -15.79 -3.12
C SER A 235 3.98 -15.41 -4.60
N TYR A 236 4.05 -14.12 -4.94
CA TYR A 236 4.25 -13.68 -6.32
C TYR A 236 5.55 -14.21 -6.91
N THR A 237 6.64 -14.17 -6.14
CA THR A 237 7.94 -14.69 -6.57
C THR A 237 7.85 -16.18 -6.89
N GLN A 238 7.22 -16.98 -6.03
CA GLN A 238 7.03 -18.40 -6.31
C GLN A 238 6.23 -18.62 -7.60
N VAL A 239 5.13 -17.90 -7.79
CA VAL A 239 4.34 -18.00 -9.03
C VAL A 239 5.18 -17.62 -10.26
N CYS A 240 5.99 -16.56 -10.17
CA CYS A 240 6.87 -16.15 -11.28
C CYS A 240 8.01 -17.15 -11.55
N ALA A 241 8.43 -17.92 -10.54
CA ALA A 241 9.42 -18.98 -10.69
C ALA A 241 8.80 -20.22 -11.35
N GLU A 242 7.59 -20.61 -10.93
CA GLU A 242 6.83 -21.75 -11.47
C GLU A 242 6.31 -21.49 -12.89
N ASP A 243 5.87 -20.26 -13.17
CA ASP A 243 5.36 -19.81 -14.47
C ASP A 243 6.20 -18.63 -15.01
N PRO A 244 7.16 -18.88 -15.92
CA PRO A 244 7.88 -17.85 -16.66
C PRO A 244 7.02 -16.81 -17.39
N ASP A 245 5.79 -17.18 -17.78
CA ASP A 245 4.97 -16.50 -18.77
C ASP A 245 3.78 -15.77 -18.16
N VAL A 246 3.86 -15.48 -16.85
CA VAL A 246 2.87 -14.67 -16.14
C VAL A 246 2.51 -13.38 -16.91
N PRO A 247 1.21 -13.06 -17.04
CA PRO A 247 0.73 -11.95 -17.88
C PRO A 247 0.86 -10.56 -17.23
N TRP A 248 1.71 -10.41 -16.20
CA TRP A 248 1.93 -9.15 -15.49
C TRP A 248 3.41 -8.83 -15.38
N VAL A 249 3.71 -7.54 -15.16
CA VAL A 249 5.06 -7.04 -14.86
C VAL A 249 5.46 -7.50 -13.45
N ARG A 250 6.61 -8.14 -13.32
CA ARG A 250 7.09 -8.79 -12.08
C ARG A 250 7.81 -7.83 -11.11
N LEU A 251 7.62 -6.53 -11.32
CA LEU A 251 8.21 -5.46 -10.54
C LEU A 251 7.08 -4.69 -9.86
N MET A 252 7.21 -4.49 -8.56
CA MET A 252 6.31 -3.66 -7.78
C MET A 252 6.89 -2.25 -7.65
N SER A 253 6.00 -1.25 -7.64
CA SER A 253 6.35 0.14 -7.40
C SER A 253 5.19 0.83 -6.70
N VAL A 254 5.49 1.86 -5.93
CA VAL A 254 4.50 2.60 -5.14
C VAL A 254 3.51 3.43 -5.99
N ASN A 255 3.86 3.71 -7.24
CA ASN A 255 2.98 4.44 -8.17
C ASN A 255 2.08 3.52 -9.01
N LEU A 256 2.01 2.23 -8.71
CA LEU A 256 1.20 1.24 -9.44
C LEU A 256 -0.18 1.05 -8.83
N PRO A 257 -1.18 0.61 -9.63
CA PRO A 257 -2.55 0.38 -9.15
C PRO A 257 -2.66 -0.73 -8.12
N TYR A 258 -1.63 -1.55 -7.96
CA TYR A 258 -1.61 -2.62 -6.98
C TYR A 258 -1.54 -2.11 -5.55
N GLN A 259 -1.09 -0.89 -5.31
CA GLN A 259 -0.96 -0.36 -3.94
C GLN A 259 -2.31 -0.23 -3.23
N PHE A 260 -3.40 0.02 -3.96
CA PHE A 260 -4.75 -0.05 -3.41
C PHE A 260 -5.01 -1.41 -2.73
N MET A 261 -4.59 -2.48 -3.39
CA MET A 261 -4.76 -3.85 -2.93
C MET A 261 -3.75 -4.19 -1.82
N LEU A 262 -2.47 -3.88 -2.02
CA LEU A 262 -1.38 -4.21 -1.09
C LEU A 262 -1.56 -3.49 0.25
N GLU A 263 -1.63 -2.16 0.24
CA GLU A 263 -1.73 -1.36 1.47
C GLU A 263 -3.08 -1.54 2.16
N GLY A 264 -4.15 -1.57 1.37
CA GLY A 264 -5.50 -1.76 1.89
C GLY A 264 -5.65 -3.11 2.61
N LEU A 265 -5.17 -4.19 1.99
CA LEU A 265 -5.21 -5.53 2.60
C LEU A 265 -4.33 -5.58 3.84
N ALA A 266 -3.09 -5.10 3.76
CA ALA A 266 -2.16 -5.14 4.89
C ALA A 266 -2.73 -4.38 6.11
N GLN A 267 -3.44 -3.26 5.90
CA GLN A 267 -4.12 -2.54 6.99
C GLN A 267 -5.37 -3.27 7.52
N ALA A 268 -6.13 -3.93 6.65
CA ALA A 268 -7.37 -4.62 7.01
C ALA A 268 -7.17 -6.08 7.46
N LEU A 269 -5.99 -6.67 7.24
CA LEU A 269 -5.71 -8.09 7.49
C LEU A 269 -6.12 -8.57 8.90
N PRO A 270 -5.94 -7.79 9.98
CA PRO A 270 -6.40 -8.22 11.30
C PRO A 270 -7.91 -8.47 11.41
N LEU A 271 -8.75 -7.82 10.59
CA LEU A 271 -10.20 -8.05 10.56
C LEU A 271 -10.55 -9.44 10.03
N PHE A 272 -9.69 -10.02 9.19
CA PHE A 272 -9.88 -11.36 8.63
C PHE A 272 -9.23 -12.44 9.51
N VAL A 273 -8.06 -12.16 10.08
CA VAL A 273 -7.22 -13.17 10.77
C VAL A 273 -7.53 -13.25 12.26
N THR A 274 -7.82 -12.12 12.89
CA THR A 274 -8.00 -12.01 14.35
C THR A 274 -9.25 -11.20 14.70
N PRO A 275 -10.45 -11.53 14.17
CA PRO A 275 -11.65 -10.74 14.42
C PRO A 275 -12.09 -10.72 15.89
N SER A 276 -11.60 -11.65 16.71
CA SER A 276 -11.85 -11.73 18.15
C SER A 276 -10.85 -10.95 19.02
N ASP A 277 -9.74 -10.46 18.46
CA ASP A 277 -8.79 -9.60 19.20
C ASP A 277 -9.32 -8.16 19.24
N ALA A 278 -10.08 -7.85 20.30
CA ALA A 278 -10.75 -6.57 20.45
C ALA A 278 -9.78 -5.37 20.37
N ALA A 279 -8.56 -5.50 20.91
CA ALA A 279 -7.57 -4.43 20.90
C ALA A 279 -7.07 -4.15 19.48
N LEU A 280 -6.77 -5.21 18.74
CA LEU A 280 -6.28 -5.10 17.37
C LEU A 280 -7.39 -4.62 16.41
N VAL A 281 -8.62 -5.11 16.59
CA VAL A 281 -9.79 -4.62 15.86
C VAL A 281 -10.00 -3.13 16.11
N ALA A 282 -9.94 -2.66 17.36
CA ALA A 282 -10.10 -1.23 17.67
C ALA A 282 -9.01 -0.37 17.00
N ARG A 283 -7.77 -0.84 16.95
CA ARG A 283 -6.68 -0.18 16.21
C ARG A 283 -6.95 -0.08 14.72
N VAL A 284 -7.43 -1.16 14.09
CA VAL A 284 -7.76 -1.13 12.66
C VAL A 284 -8.94 -0.20 12.38
N ARG A 285 -10.00 -0.22 13.20
CA ARG A 285 -11.15 0.69 13.03
C ARG A 285 -10.77 2.14 13.23
N LEU A 286 -9.93 2.43 14.22
CA LEU A 286 -9.37 3.76 14.41
C LEU A 286 -8.54 4.19 13.19
N ALA A 287 -7.65 3.32 12.71
CA ALA A 287 -6.84 3.59 11.53
C ALA A 287 -7.70 3.84 10.29
N HIS A 288 -8.77 3.07 10.10
CA HIS A 288 -9.73 3.26 9.00
C HIS A 288 -10.34 4.64 9.00
N TYR A 289 -10.94 5.08 10.13
CA TYR A 289 -11.46 6.44 10.23
C TYR A 289 -10.38 7.50 9.97
N LEU A 290 -9.19 7.34 10.56
CA LEU A 290 -8.08 8.28 10.37
C LEU A 290 -7.61 8.35 8.91
N GLN A 291 -7.63 7.23 8.18
CA GLN A 291 -7.32 7.24 6.76
C GLN A 291 -8.39 7.99 5.98
N LEU A 292 -9.69 7.83 6.27
CA LEU A 292 -10.74 8.61 5.59
C LEU A 292 -10.56 10.11 5.80
N VAL A 293 -10.23 10.56 7.02
CA VAL A 293 -9.91 11.98 7.28
C VAL A 293 -8.68 12.43 6.49
N ARG A 294 -7.63 11.60 6.40
CA ARG A 294 -6.46 11.88 5.55
C ARG A 294 -6.84 11.94 4.07
N GLY A 295 -7.82 11.17 3.64
CA GLY A 295 -8.42 11.22 2.30
C GLY A 295 -9.13 12.55 2.04
N GLU A 296 -9.95 13.03 2.97
CA GLU A 296 -10.57 14.37 2.89
C GLU A 296 -9.50 15.47 2.74
N LEU A 297 -8.45 15.42 3.55
CA LEU A 297 -7.34 16.38 3.48
C LEU A 297 -6.55 16.28 2.17
N HIS A 298 -6.36 15.05 1.66
CA HIS A 298 -5.69 14.78 0.39
C HIS A 298 -6.45 15.44 -0.77
N LEU A 299 -7.78 15.30 -0.81
CA LEU A 299 -8.63 15.93 -1.81
C LEU A 299 -8.59 17.46 -1.67
N ALA A 300 -8.78 17.98 -0.45
CA ALA A 300 -8.84 19.43 -0.18
C ALA A 300 -7.55 20.15 -0.58
N VAL A 301 -6.37 19.64 -0.16
CA VAL A 301 -5.08 20.28 -0.47
C VAL A 301 -4.79 20.29 -1.97
N ASN A 302 -5.20 19.24 -2.69
CA ASN A 302 -5.01 19.15 -4.14
C ASN A 302 -6.05 19.95 -4.93
N ALA A 303 -7.21 20.25 -4.34
CA ALA A 303 -8.20 21.18 -4.87
C ALA A 303 -7.85 22.66 -4.62
N GLY A 304 -6.76 22.93 -3.88
CA GLY A 304 -6.31 24.29 -3.57
C GLY A 304 -7.05 24.96 -2.42
N VAL A 305 -7.71 24.17 -1.55
CA VAL A 305 -8.30 24.70 -0.31
C VAL A 305 -7.20 25.31 0.57
N PRO A 306 -7.43 26.49 1.19
CA PRO A 306 -6.44 27.12 2.05
C PRO A 306 -5.96 26.20 3.19
N LEU A 307 -4.65 26.17 3.44
CA LEU A 307 -4.05 25.28 4.45
C LEU A 307 -4.66 25.45 5.85
N ILE A 308 -5.06 26.67 6.21
CA ILE A 308 -5.70 26.94 7.50
C ILE A 308 -7.09 26.29 7.61
N GLU A 309 -7.84 26.22 6.51
CA GLU A 309 -9.14 25.55 6.45
C GLU A 309 -8.96 24.03 6.56
N CYS A 310 -7.98 23.47 5.83
CA CYS A 310 -7.61 22.06 5.96
C CYS A 310 -7.18 21.72 7.41
N ALA A 311 -6.39 22.57 8.06
CA ALA A 311 -5.97 22.37 9.43
C ALA A 311 -7.16 22.45 10.42
N ASN A 312 -8.08 23.39 10.22
CA ASN A 312 -9.29 23.49 11.04
C ASN A 312 -10.18 22.25 10.88
N HIS A 313 -10.35 21.76 9.66
CA HIS A 313 -11.05 20.51 9.37
C HIS A 313 -10.41 19.31 10.08
N ALA A 314 -9.08 19.20 10.01
CA ALA A 314 -8.32 18.14 10.68
C ALA A 314 -8.53 18.17 12.21
N ARG A 315 -8.45 19.35 12.85
CA ARG A 315 -8.69 19.51 14.30
C ARG A 315 -10.13 19.15 14.71
N ALA A 316 -11.10 19.48 13.86
CA ALA A 316 -12.50 19.16 14.11
C ALA A 316 -12.76 17.64 14.03
N ARG A 317 -12.17 16.97 13.03
CA ARG A 317 -12.29 15.52 12.83
C ARG A 317 -11.50 14.70 13.85
N VAL A 318 -10.30 15.15 14.23
CA VAL A 318 -9.33 14.38 15.04
C VAL A 318 -8.75 15.28 16.15
N PRO A 319 -9.42 15.36 17.32
CA PRO A 319 -9.09 16.35 18.35
C PRO A 319 -7.75 16.12 19.07
N TYR A 320 -7.10 14.97 18.82
CA TYR A 320 -5.81 14.59 19.40
C TYR A 320 -4.64 14.69 18.41
N TRP A 321 -4.87 15.14 17.18
CA TRP A 321 -3.77 15.49 16.28
C TRP A 321 -3.12 16.81 16.69
N THR A 322 -1.80 16.83 16.68
CA THR A 322 -1.01 18.04 16.92
C THR A 322 -0.87 18.85 15.64
N ASP A 323 -0.50 20.12 15.77
CA ASP A 323 -0.21 20.97 14.60
C ASP A 323 0.94 20.41 13.75
N ALA A 324 1.93 19.75 14.37
CA ALA A 324 3.00 19.06 13.65
C ALA A 324 2.43 17.92 12.79
N THR A 325 1.62 17.02 13.37
CA THR A 325 0.99 15.92 12.63
C THR A 325 0.11 16.42 11.48
N ILE A 326 -0.64 17.49 11.69
CA ILE A 326 -1.47 18.11 10.64
C ILE A 326 -0.59 18.69 9.53
N SER A 327 0.45 19.44 9.88
CA SER A 327 1.38 20.05 8.93
C SER A 327 2.07 18.98 8.07
N ASP A 328 2.57 17.91 8.68
CA ASP A 328 3.22 16.81 7.98
C ASP A 328 2.23 16.11 7.03
N THR A 329 1.02 15.79 7.53
CA THR A 329 -0.04 15.17 6.73
C THR A 329 -0.38 15.99 5.48
N LEU A 330 -0.49 17.32 5.60
CA LEU A 330 -0.76 18.22 4.47
C LEU A 330 0.42 18.32 3.52
N THR A 331 1.64 18.41 4.05
CA THR A 331 2.87 18.52 3.26
C THR A 331 3.05 17.30 2.36
N GLU A 332 2.96 16.10 2.93
CA GLU A 332 3.10 14.83 2.22
C GLU A 332 2.11 14.70 1.06
N ARG A 333 0.87 15.15 1.25
CA ARG A 333 -0.24 14.97 0.30
C ARG A 333 -0.30 16.03 -0.78
N SER A 334 0.55 17.05 -0.71
CA SER A 334 0.44 18.25 -1.56
C SER A 334 1.21 18.15 -2.87
N ALA A 335 2.54 18.27 -2.84
CA ALA A 335 3.36 18.56 -4.01
C ALA A 335 4.22 17.40 -4.49
N ASN A 336 4.54 16.44 -3.62
CA ASN A 336 5.39 15.30 -3.97
C ASN A 336 4.65 14.36 -4.94
N PRO A 337 5.10 14.19 -6.21
CA PRO A 337 4.37 13.39 -7.18
C PRO A 337 4.15 11.93 -6.76
N LEU A 338 5.09 11.36 -6.01
CA LEU A 338 5.00 9.99 -5.52
C LEU A 338 3.92 9.87 -4.45
N LEU A 339 3.99 10.72 -3.43
CA LEU A 339 3.07 10.69 -2.29
C LEU A 339 1.65 11.15 -2.66
N ARG A 340 1.51 12.06 -3.64
CA ARG A 340 0.22 12.41 -4.24
C ARG A 340 -0.50 11.22 -4.86
N SER A 341 0.24 10.21 -5.33
CA SER A 341 -0.33 8.96 -5.86
C SER A 341 -0.52 7.94 -4.73
N TYR A 342 0.58 7.60 -4.07
CA TYR A 342 0.64 6.51 -3.11
C TYR A 342 -0.24 6.74 -1.88
N LEU A 343 -0.30 7.94 -1.31
CA LEU A 343 -1.06 8.16 -0.08
C LEU A 343 -2.58 8.08 -0.25
N TRP A 344 -3.08 7.99 -1.49
CA TRP A 344 -4.49 7.71 -1.77
C TRP A 344 -4.81 6.20 -1.66
N SER A 345 -3.84 5.31 -1.87
CA SER A 345 -4.09 3.87 -1.82
C SER A 345 -4.50 3.39 -0.43
N TYR A 346 -3.98 4.04 0.62
CA TYR A 346 -4.30 3.72 2.01
C TYR A 346 -5.78 3.92 2.35
N PRO A 347 -6.37 5.13 2.23
CA PRO A 347 -7.79 5.31 2.55
C PRO A 347 -8.71 4.54 1.60
N ALA A 348 -8.44 4.58 0.29
CA ALA A 348 -9.29 3.90 -0.69
C ALA A 348 -9.24 2.37 -0.52
N GLY A 349 -8.05 1.81 -0.34
CA GLY A 349 -7.85 0.38 -0.13
C GLY A 349 -8.42 -0.11 1.19
N LEU A 350 -8.06 0.54 2.31
CA LEU A 350 -8.54 0.11 3.63
C LEU A 350 -10.06 0.16 3.74
N ASP A 351 -10.70 1.19 3.19
CA ASP A 351 -12.15 1.28 3.18
C ASP A 351 -12.81 0.11 2.45
N TRP A 352 -12.30 -0.21 1.26
CA TRP A 352 -12.81 -1.33 0.47
C TRP A 352 -12.60 -2.69 1.16
N TRP A 353 -11.41 -2.92 1.72
CA TRP A 353 -11.10 -4.17 2.41
C TRP A 353 -11.83 -4.32 3.75
N ALA A 354 -12.04 -3.23 4.49
CA ALA A 354 -12.86 -3.24 5.71
C ALA A 354 -14.33 -3.57 5.36
N ALA A 355 -14.87 -2.99 4.29
CA ALA A 355 -16.21 -3.34 3.80
C ALA A 355 -16.30 -4.82 3.39
N LEU A 356 -15.27 -5.36 2.72
CA LEU A 356 -15.22 -6.78 2.40
C LEU A 356 -15.17 -7.65 3.67
N ALA A 357 -14.38 -7.27 4.68
CA ALA A 357 -14.30 -7.99 5.95
C ALA A 357 -15.66 -8.03 6.68
N ASP A 358 -16.40 -6.93 6.63
CA ASP A 358 -17.72 -6.77 7.24
C ASP A 358 -18.87 -7.38 6.43
N SER A 359 -18.62 -7.76 5.18
CA SER A 359 -19.62 -8.40 4.33
C SER A 359 -20.00 -9.80 4.85
N ALA A 360 -21.25 -10.19 4.61
CA ALA A 360 -21.75 -11.53 4.93
C ALA A 360 -21.39 -12.60 3.87
N ASP A 361 -20.64 -12.23 2.83
CA ASP A 361 -20.28 -13.12 1.72
C ASP A 361 -18.91 -13.77 1.94
N ASP A 362 -18.89 -14.84 2.73
CA ASP A 362 -17.69 -15.61 3.02
C ASP A 362 -16.98 -16.14 1.75
N GLN A 363 -17.76 -16.48 0.72
CA GLN A 363 -17.20 -17.00 -0.53
C GLN A 363 -16.47 -15.91 -1.32
N ALA A 364 -16.99 -14.69 -1.33
CA ALA A 364 -16.30 -13.54 -1.93
C ALA A 364 -15.01 -13.24 -1.16
N ARG A 365 -15.05 -13.22 0.18
CA ARG A 365 -13.86 -12.99 1.02
C ARG A 365 -12.76 -14.01 0.71
N ASP A 366 -13.06 -15.31 0.76
CA ASP A 366 -12.09 -16.37 0.50
C ASP A 366 -11.50 -16.29 -0.91
N ARG A 367 -12.35 -16.10 -1.92
CA ARG A 367 -11.93 -16.01 -3.32
C ARG A 367 -10.98 -14.84 -3.55
N VAL A 368 -11.31 -13.68 -2.98
CA VAL A 368 -10.50 -12.47 -3.11
C VAL A 368 -9.16 -12.64 -2.41
N LEU A 369 -9.15 -13.09 -1.15
CA LEU A 369 -7.92 -13.28 -0.36
C LEU A 369 -6.96 -14.30 -0.99
N GLN A 370 -7.48 -15.39 -1.54
CA GLN A 370 -6.66 -16.38 -2.25
C GLN A 370 -6.09 -15.81 -3.56
N ALA A 371 -6.85 -15.01 -4.29
CA ALA A 371 -6.41 -14.48 -5.58
C ALA A 371 -5.28 -13.44 -5.42
N VAL A 372 -5.39 -12.57 -4.40
CA VAL A 372 -4.43 -11.48 -4.19
C VAL A 372 -3.06 -11.94 -3.72
N TYR A 373 -2.89 -13.17 -3.21
CA TYR A 373 -1.57 -13.76 -2.95
C TYR A 373 -1.00 -14.49 -4.16
N ARG A 374 -1.80 -14.78 -5.19
CA ARG A 374 -1.34 -15.50 -6.39
C ARG A 374 -0.92 -14.58 -7.53
N ARG A 375 -1.48 -13.38 -7.60
CA ARG A 375 -1.12 -12.38 -8.59
C ARG A 375 -1.50 -10.97 -8.13
N PRO A 376 -0.81 -9.94 -8.62
CA PRO A 376 -1.26 -8.57 -8.42
C PRO A 376 -2.57 -8.30 -9.17
N LEU A 377 -3.51 -7.64 -8.50
CA LEU A 377 -4.80 -7.22 -9.04
C LEU A 377 -4.95 -5.70 -8.98
N SER A 378 -5.41 -5.08 -10.07
CA SER A 378 -5.84 -3.69 -10.06
C SER A 378 -7.21 -3.54 -9.38
N PRO A 379 -7.59 -2.32 -8.95
CA PRO A 379 -8.87 -2.09 -8.26
C PRO A 379 -10.08 -2.64 -9.04
N VAL A 380 -10.14 -2.40 -10.35
CA VAL A 380 -11.22 -2.90 -11.21
C VAL A 380 -11.25 -4.44 -11.27
N GLN A 381 -10.09 -5.10 -11.17
CA GLN A 381 -10.03 -6.56 -11.11
C GLN A 381 -10.50 -7.09 -9.76
N LEU A 382 -10.21 -6.38 -8.66
CA LEU A 382 -10.72 -6.70 -7.33
C LEU A 382 -12.24 -6.62 -7.26
N GLU A 383 -12.84 -5.52 -7.73
CA GLU A 383 -14.31 -5.37 -7.78
C GLU A 383 -14.97 -6.51 -8.54
N ARG A 384 -14.46 -6.83 -9.74
CA ARG A 384 -15.00 -7.92 -10.55
C ARG A 384 -14.92 -9.27 -9.84
N LEU A 385 -13.89 -9.47 -9.03
CA LEU A 385 -13.69 -10.72 -8.30
C LEU A 385 -14.62 -10.81 -7.07
N ALA A 386 -14.79 -9.70 -6.36
CA ALA A 386 -15.69 -9.57 -5.21
C ALA A 386 -17.17 -9.58 -5.61
N GLY A 387 -17.50 -9.19 -6.84
CA GLY A 387 -18.88 -9.13 -7.33
C GLY A 387 -19.67 -8.01 -6.63
N GLN A 388 -20.80 -8.35 -6.02
CA GLN A 388 -21.67 -7.38 -5.32
C GLN A 388 -21.33 -7.23 -3.83
N ALA A 389 -20.27 -7.89 -3.33
CA ALA A 389 -19.94 -7.91 -1.91
C ALA A 389 -19.42 -6.56 -1.37
N THR A 390 -19.02 -5.63 -2.24
CA THR A 390 -18.46 -4.33 -1.85
C THR A 390 -19.13 -3.18 -2.58
N SER A 391 -19.08 -1.97 -1.99
CA SER A 391 -19.45 -0.74 -2.69
C SER A 391 -18.47 -0.42 -3.83
N ALA A 392 -18.88 0.45 -4.76
CA ALA A 392 -18.07 0.86 -5.90
C ALA A 392 -16.78 1.57 -5.45
N LEU A 393 -15.68 1.36 -6.18
CA LEU A 393 -14.39 2.01 -5.97
C LEU A 393 -14.54 3.54 -5.87
N LYS A 394 -13.92 4.11 -4.84
CA LYS A 394 -13.96 5.54 -4.50
C LYS A 394 -12.66 6.25 -4.82
#